data_AF-A0A1S3ICP7-F1
#
_entry.id   AF-A0A1S3ICP7-F1
#
_cell.length_a   1.000
_cell.length_b   1.000
_cell.length_c   1.000
_cell.angle_alpha   90.00
_cell.angle_beta   90.00
_cell.angle_gamma   90.00
#
_symmetry.space_group_name_H-M   'P 1'
#
loop_
_entity.id
_entity.type
_entity.pdbx_description
1 polymer ?
#
loop_
_entity_poly.entity_id
_entity_poly.type
_entity_poly.pdbx_seq_one_letter_code
_entity_poly.pdbx_strand_id
1 'polypeptide(L)'
;MLCLKKKITRICFCFQEKCLLENVLGRNLYCALLAIDVWCFVARYGTAEVCHAHICLVARLIDDPQWNCSVQYLHLVALFTRLVKFQAQEHQEAFLQTFPPVNHLVLWSHLPLTALPSILLQQVIDLGVIKCTKVINDWKSSSSKTLGKTRELFAALAFLRNLLSTQQIREKYVSAQHQAVLIDQCCTLWSSIPLQEVSRYPVVQSTVLNLIGVTGQLISGLNNAEVLKVVQCLLHLIKISPTSDILCEVADFTRNLGKKTFPASSEQPQLLALLPKLFGHLLQSQNPLVKQKSLEAFSKFAEETSHESIVPESLQQNEKIQGEVVSYLNKVPWSLALPYSEVEYLHKVDNILKAPPSTQTCRNPEERNMKDNLESDHEPAAKRLRQDSDGQNQFQTEERCKKILSNMRTETQDLLHVQSISGLPHWVVEELKELHSQIGTML
;
A
#
# COMPACT_ATOMS: atom_id res chain seq x y z
N MET A 1 19.43 17.02 36.57
CA MET A 1 18.23 17.40 35.79
C MET A 1 18.14 16.68 34.43
N LEU A 2 19.22 16.58 33.64
CA LEU A 2 19.25 15.85 32.36
C LEU A 2 18.92 14.34 32.44
N CYS A 3 19.37 13.63 33.47
CA CYS A 3 18.98 12.22 33.68
C CYS A 3 17.51 12.06 34.06
N LEU A 4 16.92 13.01 34.78
CA LEU A 4 15.50 12.97 35.15
C LEU A 4 14.62 13.32 33.94
N LYS A 5 14.99 14.33 33.14
CA LYS A 5 14.36 14.63 31.84
C LYS A 5 14.39 13.40 30.92
N LYS A 6 15.56 12.78 30.69
CA LYS A 6 15.66 11.54 29.88
C LYS A 6 14.79 10.39 30.43
N LYS A 7 14.71 10.22 31.75
CA LYS A 7 13.95 9.14 32.39
C LYS A 7 12.44 9.39 32.36
N ILE A 8 12.00 10.64 32.57
CA ILE A 8 10.60 11.08 32.48
C ILE A 8 10.12 11.05 31.03
N THR A 9 10.90 11.59 30.08
CA THR A 9 10.59 11.52 28.65
C THR A 9 10.46 10.07 28.18
N ARG A 10 11.33 9.16 28.65
CA ARG A 10 11.26 7.73 28.29
C ARG A 10 10.05 7.01 28.89
N ILE A 11 9.65 7.33 30.13
CA ILE A 11 8.46 6.75 30.78
C ILE A 11 7.16 7.27 30.14
N CYS A 12 7.07 8.58 29.88
CA CYS A 12 5.90 9.18 29.22
C CYS A 12 5.75 8.68 27.78
N PHE A 13 6.87 8.47 27.07
CA PHE A 13 6.86 7.91 25.72
C PHE A 13 6.35 6.47 25.69
N CYS A 14 6.81 5.61 26.60
CA CYS A 14 6.30 4.24 26.72
C CYS A 14 4.81 4.21 27.08
N PHE A 15 4.32 5.14 27.91
CA PHE A 15 2.89 5.25 28.22
C PHE A 15 2.07 5.68 27.00
N GLN A 16 2.57 6.66 26.25
CA GLN A 16 1.93 7.15 25.04
C GLN A 16 1.87 6.07 23.95
N GLU A 17 2.98 5.40 23.65
CA GLU A 17 3.03 4.29 22.69
C GLU A 17 2.07 3.16 23.09
N LYS A 18 2.03 2.83 24.38
CA LYS A 18 1.11 1.81 24.90
C LYS A 18 -0.36 2.22 24.72
N CYS A 19 -0.71 3.44 25.07
CA CYS A 19 -2.07 3.96 24.91
C CYS A 19 -2.49 3.99 23.43
N LEU A 20 -1.60 4.43 22.54
CA LEU A 20 -1.86 4.44 21.10
C LEU A 20 -2.04 3.01 20.59
N LEU A 21 -1.18 2.07 20.99
CA LEU A 21 -1.29 0.67 20.60
C LEU A 21 -2.59 0.01 21.10
N GLU A 22 -2.97 0.26 22.35
CA GLU A 22 -4.23 -0.22 22.92
C GLU A 22 -5.45 0.27 22.12
N ASN A 23 -5.43 1.54 21.68
CA ASN A 23 -6.52 2.10 20.87
C ASN A 23 -6.49 1.60 19.42
N VAL A 24 -5.31 1.44 18.80
CA VAL A 24 -5.17 0.84 17.46
C VAL A 24 -5.69 -0.59 17.45
N LEU A 25 -5.38 -1.38 18.49
CA LEU A 25 -5.88 -2.75 18.67
C LEU A 25 -7.31 -2.79 19.26
N GLY A 26 -7.90 -1.63 19.52
CA GLY A 26 -9.26 -1.48 20.03
C GLY A 26 -10.32 -1.92 19.01
N ARG A 27 -11.52 -2.22 19.51
CA ARG A 27 -12.68 -2.59 18.68
C ARG A 27 -13.40 -1.38 18.09
N ASN A 28 -13.22 -0.19 18.67
CA ASN A 28 -13.85 1.03 18.20
C ASN A 28 -13.05 1.59 17.03
N LEU A 29 -13.64 1.56 15.83
CA LEU A 29 -13.01 2.04 14.60
C LEU A 29 -12.57 3.51 14.69
N TYR A 30 -13.39 4.40 15.26
CA TYR A 30 -13.06 5.82 15.36
C TYR A 30 -11.87 6.06 16.30
N CYS A 31 -11.84 5.35 17.44
CA CYS A 31 -10.69 5.41 18.35
C CYS A 31 -9.41 4.88 17.69
N ALA A 32 -9.52 3.77 16.94
CA ALA A 32 -8.39 3.22 16.22
C ALA A 32 -7.87 4.19 15.15
N LEU A 33 -8.75 4.77 14.33
CA LEU A 33 -8.37 5.75 13.31
C LEU A 33 -7.72 7.00 13.91
N LEU A 34 -8.31 7.55 14.98
CA LEU A 34 -7.73 8.68 15.70
C LEU A 34 -6.36 8.34 16.28
N ALA A 35 -6.19 7.15 16.87
CA ALA A 35 -4.91 6.70 17.38
C ALA A 35 -3.87 6.53 16.27
N ILE A 36 -4.27 6.04 15.08
CA ILE A 36 -3.39 5.98 13.90
C ILE A 36 -2.94 7.38 13.49
N ASP A 37 -3.86 8.35 13.44
CA ASP A 37 -3.56 9.74 13.09
C ASP A 37 -2.57 10.37 14.08
N VAL A 38 -2.84 10.23 15.38
CA VAL A 38 -1.97 10.76 16.44
C VAL A 38 -0.61 10.06 16.41
N TRP A 39 -0.56 8.75 16.18
CA TRP A 39 0.72 8.04 16.09
C TRP A 39 1.54 8.49 14.87
N CYS A 40 0.88 8.67 13.72
CA CYS A 40 1.52 9.24 12.54
C CYS A 40 2.04 10.67 12.78
N PHE A 41 1.30 11.49 13.54
CA PHE A 41 1.76 12.80 13.98
C PHE A 41 3.04 12.68 14.82
N VAL A 42 3.04 11.82 15.84
CA VAL A 42 4.23 11.58 16.68
C VAL A 42 5.43 11.11 15.85
N ALA A 43 5.24 10.21 14.90
CA ALA A 43 6.31 9.70 14.05
C ALA A 43 6.89 10.79 13.10
N ARG A 44 6.02 11.69 12.62
CA ARG A 44 6.39 12.80 11.73
C ARG A 44 7.25 13.85 12.42
N TYR A 45 6.92 14.20 13.66
CA TYR A 45 7.62 15.23 14.44
C TYR A 45 8.69 14.66 15.39
N GLY A 46 8.72 13.33 15.59
CA GLY A 46 9.76 12.62 16.33
C GLY A 46 11.04 12.40 15.50
N THR A 47 12.05 11.77 16.10
CA THR A 47 13.33 11.48 15.41
C THR A 47 13.18 10.37 14.37
N ALA A 48 14.11 10.27 13.43
CA ALA A 48 14.09 9.26 12.37
C ALA A 48 14.16 7.83 12.94
N GLU A 49 14.94 7.65 14.01
CA GLU A 49 15.10 6.41 14.75
C GLU A 49 13.82 5.99 15.47
N VAL A 50 13.10 6.95 16.07
CA VAL A 50 11.80 6.69 16.72
C VAL A 50 10.78 6.20 15.69
N CYS A 51 10.68 6.89 14.55
CA CYS A 51 9.79 6.48 13.47
C CYS A 51 10.15 5.08 12.96
N HIS A 52 11.44 4.79 12.77
CA HIS A 52 11.90 3.47 12.34
C HIS A 52 11.58 2.39 13.39
N ALA A 53 11.77 2.68 14.68
CA ALA A 53 11.43 1.76 15.76
C ALA A 53 9.92 1.45 15.80
N HIS A 54 9.06 2.45 15.60
CA HIS A 54 7.60 2.25 15.47
C HIS A 54 7.26 1.37 14.29
N ILE A 55 7.84 1.64 13.12
CA ILE A 55 7.61 0.84 11.91
C ILE A 55 8.02 -0.61 12.14
N CYS A 56 9.19 -0.84 12.73
CA CYS A 56 9.68 -2.19 13.07
C CYS A 56 8.77 -2.90 14.09
N LEU A 57 8.23 -2.18 15.08
CA LEU A 57 7.26 -2.75 16.02
C LEU A 57 5.98 -3.19 15.31
N VAL A 58 5.38 -2.30 14.51
CA VAL A 58 4.14 -2.61 13.77
C VAL A 58 4.38 -3.73 12.74
N ALA A 59 5.53 -3.73 12.07
CA ALA A 59 5.91 -4.78 11.13
C ALA A 59 5.95 -6.16 11.78
N ARG A 60 6.55 -6.28 12.99
CA ARG A 60 6.55 -7.56 13.74
C ARG A 60 5.14 -8.02 14.11
N LEU A 61 4.24 -7.09 14.45
CA LEU A 61 2.85 -7.43 14.77
C LEU A 61 2.08 -7.91 13.52
N ILE A 62 2.32 -7.30 12.36
CA ILE A 62 1.71 -7.72 11.09
C ILE A 62 2.25 -9.09 10.64
N ASP A 63 3.54 -9.32 10.84
CA ASP A 63 4.21 -10.56 10.41
C ASP A 63 3.93 -11.74 11.36
N ASP A 64 3.41 -11.46 12.56
CA ASP A 64 3.01 -12.48 13.51
C ASP A 64 1.69 -13.15 13.07
N PRO A 65 1.69 -14.48 12.84
CA PRO A 65 0.53 -15.21 12.37
C PRO A 65 -0.72 -15.12 13.27
N GLN A 66 -0.55 -14.75 14.54
CA GLN A 66 -1.65 -14.70 15.52
C GLN A 66 -2.71 -13.63 15.21
N TRP A 67 -2.34 -12.58 14.44
CA TRP A 67 -3.24 -11.46 14.14
C TRP A 67 -4.03 -11.64 12.84
N ASN A 68 -3.70 -12.66 12.03
CA ASN A 68 -4.30 -12.88 10.71
C ASN A 68 -5.84 -12.87 10.78
N CYS A 69 -6.46 -12.10 9.88
CA CYS A 69 -7.92 -12.00 9.72
C CYS A 69 -8.69 -11.31 10.87
N SER A 70 -8.02 -10.56 11.74
CA SER A 70 -8.67 -9.72 12.75
C SER A 70 -8.93 -8.29 12.24
N VAL A 71 -9.92 -7.58 12.80
CA VAL A 71 -10.13 -6.15 12.49
C VAL A 71 -8.91 -5.32 12.92
N GLN A 72 -8.28 -5.73 14.02
CA GLN A 72 -7.04 -5.15 14.53
C GLN A 72 -5.89 -5.24 13.51
N TYR A 73 -5.81 -6.34 12.77
CA TYR A 73 -4.83 -6.48 11.69
C TYR A 73 -5.00 -5.40 10.62
N LEU A 74 -6.24 -5.07 10.24
CA LEU A 74 -6.50 -3.99 9.28
C LEU A 74 -6.06 -2.63 9.84
N HIS A 75 -6.26 -2.38 11.14
CA HIS A 75 -5.78 -1.16 11.78
C HIS A 75 -4.24 -1.09 11.80
N LEU A 76 -3.57 -2.21 12.08
CA LEU A 76 -2.11 -2.29 12.03
C LEU A 76 -1.57 -2.04 10.61
N VAL A 77 -2.18 -2.64 9.60
CA VAL A 77 -1.83 -2.41 8.18
C VAL A 77 -2.03 -0.94 7.81
N ALA A 78 -3.15 -0.32 8.23
CA ALA A 78 -3.41 1.09 7.99
C ALA A 78 -2.38 1.99 8.69
N LEU A 79 -1.95 1.66 9.91
CA LEU A 79 -0.87 2.36 10.60
C LEU A 79 0.46 2.20 9.85
N PHE A 80 0.83 0.97 9.53
CA PHE A 80 2.09 0.64 8.86
C PHE A 80 2.25 1.36 7.52
N THR A 81 1.24 1.26 6.65
CA THR A 81 1.23 1.90 5.32
C THR A 81 1.42 3.41 5.39
N ARG A 82 0.98 4.05 6.47
CA ARG A 82 1.13 5.50 6.68
C ARG A 82 2.49 5.84 7.29
N LEU A 83 2.96 5.08 8.28
CA LEU A 83 4.25 5.33 8.94
C LEU A 83 5.43 5.20 7.99
N VAL A 84 5.43 4.20 7.09
CA VAL A 84 6.54 3.96 6.14
C VAL A 84 6.84 5.18 5.28
N LYS A 85 5.84 6.05 5.02
CA LYS A 85 6.02 7.28 4.23
C LYS A 85 6.88 8.35 4.92
N PHE A 86 7.12 8.22 6.23
CA PHE A 86 7.95 9.15 7.02
C PHE A 86 9.39 8.64 7.23
N GLN A 87 9.70 7.44 6.74
CA GLN A 87 10.99 6.79 6.97
C GLN A 87 12.09 7.42 6.10
N ALA A 88 13.21 7.76 6.71
CA ALA A 88 14.41 8.22 6.00
C ALA A 88 15.05 7.08 5.19
N GLN A 89 15.76 7.41 4.11
CA GLN A 89 16.34 6.43 3.19
C GLN A 89 17.27 5.42 3.90
N GLU A 90 18.18 5.90 4.75
CA GLU A 90 19.09 5.04 5.52
C GLU A 90 18.34 4.00 6.37
N HIS A 91 17.19 4.37 6.91
CA HIS A 91 16.35 3.46 7.67
C HIS A 91 15.56 2.51 6.78
N GLN A 92 15.24 2.87 5.53
CA GLN A 92 14.60 1.96 4.57
C GLN A 92 15.53 0.81 4.19
N GLU A 93 16.83 1.10 4.04
CA GLU A 93 17.87 0.08 3.85
C GLU A 93 17.95 -0.84 5.07
N ALA A 94 18.03 -0.28 6.28
CA ALA A 94 18.03 -1.06 7.52
C ALA A 94 16.77 -1.92 7.69
N PHE A 95 15.60 -1.39 7.28
CA PHE A 95 14.34 -2.14 7.31
C PHE A 95 14.36 -3.32 6.34
N LEU A 96 14.89 -3.14 5.12
CA LEU A 96 15.05 -4.23 4.16
C LEU A 96 15.96 -5.35 4.69
N GLN A 97 17.04 -5.00 5.39
CA GLN A 97 17.91 -5.99 6.04
C GLN A 97 17.21 -6.73 7.19
N THR A 98 16.38 -6.03 7.95
CA THR A 98 15.64 -6.61 9.08
C THR A 98 14.48 -7.49 8.62
N PHE A 99 13.77 -7.08 7.57
CA PHE A 99 12.59 -7.75 7.03
C PHE A 99 12.74 -8.00 5.53
N PRO A 100 13.61 -8.91 5.09
CA PRO A 100 13.80 -9.16 3.66
C PRO A 100 12.56 -9.82 3.02
N PRO A 101 12.15 -9.44 1.79
CA PRO A 101 10.97 -9.99 1.11
C PRO A 101 10.93 -11.51 1.01
N VAL A 102 12.10 -12.15 0.93
CA VAL A 102 12.23 -13.62 0.86
C VAL A 102 11.61 -14.35 2.07
N ASN A 103 11.52 -13.67 3.22
CA ASN A 103 10.97 -14.21 4.46
C ASN A 103 9.64 -13.56 4.86
N HIS A 104 9.39 -12.31 4.43
CA HIS A 104 8.30 -11.47 4.95
C HIS A 104 7.30 -11.03 3.86
N LEU A 105 6.95 -11.90 2.92
CA LEU A 105 6.08 -11.55 1.78
C LEU A 105 4.77 -10.86 2.18
N VAL A 106 4.14 -11.31 3.28
CA VAL A 106 2.89 -10.70 3.78
C VAL A 106 3.10 -9.24 4.16
N LEU A 107 4.18 -8.92 4.88
CA LEU A 107 4.52 -7.55 5.25
C LEU A 107 4.72 -6.68 3.99
N TRP A 108 5.45 -7.19 3.00
CA TRP A 108 5.71 -6.48 1.75
C TRP A 108 4.50 -6.36 0.83
N SER A 109 3.46 -7.19 1.03
CA SER A 109 2.18 -7.02 0.33
C SER A 109 1.41 -5.77 0.78
N HIS A 110 1.75 -5.21 1.94
CA HIS A 110 1.13 -3.99 2.48
C HIS A 110 2.00 -2.74 2.33
N LEU A 111 3.27 -2.89 1.98
CA LEU A 111 4.19 -1.75 1.94
C LEU A 111 3.93 -0.91 0.68
N PRO A 112 3.73 0.43 0.79
CA PRO A 112 3.59 1.28 -0.39
C PRO A 112 4.93 1.39 -1.12
N LEU A 113 5.11 0.56 -2.16
CA LEU A 113 6.38 0.44 -2.89
C LEU A 113 6.83 1.75 -3.55
N THR A 114 5.89 2.64 -3.88
CA THR A 114 6.19 4.00 -4.39
C THR A 114 6.98 4.86 -3.39
N ALA A 115 6.94 4.53 -2.09
CA ALA A 115 7.70 5.25 -1.08
C ALA A 115 9.20 4.90 -1.06
N LEU A 116 9.64 3.91 -1.84
CA LEU A 116 11.01 3.42 -1.87
C LEU A 116 11.86 4.13 -2.95
N PRO A 117 13.16 4.36 -2.71
CA PRO A 117 14.10 4.78 -3.75
C PRO A 117 14.24 3.68 -4.81
N SER A 118 14.50 4.07 -6.05
CA SER A 118 14.63 3.17 -7.22
C SER A 118 15.54 1.96 -6.99
N ILE A 119 16.69 2.14 -6.34
CA ILE A 119 17.65 1.06 -6.08
C ILE A 119 17.06 0.01 -5.12
N LEU A 120 16.48 0.46 -4.01
CA LEU A 120 15.83 -0.43 -3.04
C LEU A 120 14.59 -1.09 -3.62
N LEU A 121 13.81 -0.35 -4.41
CA LEU A 121 12.64 -0.87 -5.09
C LEU A 121 13.02 -2.04 -6.01
N GLN A 122 14.06 -1.88 -6.84
CA GLN A 122 14.53 -2.95 -7.71
C GLN A 122 14.96 -4.19 -6.90
N GLN A 123 15.72 -4.00 -5.82
CA GLN A 123 16.15 -5.09 -4.96
C GLN A 123 14.95 -5.85 -4.35
N VAL A 124 13.92 -5.13 -3.90
CA VAL A 124 12.68 -5.74 -3.37
C VAL A 124 11.95 -6.54 -4.44
N ILE A 125 11.87 -6.02 -5.66
CA ILE A 125 11.24 -6.70 -6.81
C ILE A 125 11.97 -8.00 -7.10
N ASP A 126 13.29 -7.96 -7.26
CA ASP A 126 14.09 -9.12 -7.65
C ASP A 126 13.98 -10.22 -6.58
N LEU A 127 14.20 -9.87 -5.32
CA LEU A 127 14.09 -10.81 -4.20
C LEU A 127 12.67 -11.39 -4.05
N GLY A 128 11.66 -10.53 -4.19
CA GLY A 128 10.26 -10.89 -4.05
C GLY A 128 9.79 -11.81 -5.17
N VAL A 129 10.09 -11.50 -6.43
CA VAL A 129 9.71 -12.32 -7.59
C VAL A 129 10.42 -13.67 -7.58
N ILE A 130 11.70 -13.73 -7.24
CA ILE A 130 12.43 -15.01 -7.07
C ILE A 130 11.74 -15.88 -6.02
N LYS A 131 11.41 -15.30 -4.86
CA LYS A 131 10.73 -16.02 -3.78
C LYS A 131 9.33 -16.47 -4.20
N CYS A 132 8.54 -15.61 -4.83
CA CYS A 132 7.19 -15.95 -5.30
C CYS A 132 7.22 -17.09 -6.32
N THR A 133 8.14 -17.03 -7.28
CA THR A 133 8.33 -18.09 -8.28
C THR A 133 8.66 -19.43 -7.62
N LYS A 134 9.54 -19.43 -6.61
CA LYS A 134 9.84 -20.64 -5.82
C LYS A 134 8.59 -21.17 -5.12
N VAL A 135 7.84 -20.33 -4.41
CA VAL A 135 6.62 -20.72 -3.69
C VAL A 135 5.58 -21.32 -4.63
N ILE A 136 5.38 -20.73 -5.81
CA ILE A 136 4.41 -21.24 -6.79
C ILE A 136 4.85 -22.60 -7.35
N ASN A 137 6.14 -22.77 -7.66
CA ASN A 137 6.70 -24.04 -8.12
C ASN A 137 6.63 -25.14 -7.04
N ASP A 138 6.93 -24.81 -5.79
CA ASP A 138 6.84 -25.72 -4.65
C ASP A 138 5.38 -26.12 -4.39
N TRP A 139 4.46 -25.15 -4.47
CA TRP A 139 3.04 -25.42 -4.38
C TRP A 139 2.60 -26.34 -5.51
N LYS A 140 3.00 -26.07 -6.77
CA LYS A 140 2.67 -26.87 -7.97
C LYS A 140 3.12 -28.32 -7.84
N SER A 141 4.40 -28.53 -7.53
CA SER A 141 5.04 -29.85 -7.42
C SER A 141 4.54 -30.67 -6.23
N SER A 142 3.90 -30.03 -5.24
CA SER A 142 3.33 -30.72 -4.09
C SER A 142 2.19 -31.67 -4.48
N SER A 143 2.32 -32.93 -4.10
CA SER A 143 1.27 -33.96 -4.21
C SER A 143 0.06 -33.65 -3.32
N SER A 144 0.27 -33.05 -2.14
CA SER A 144 -0.81 -32.60 -1.24
C SER A 144 -0.88 -31.07 -1.17
N LYS A 145 -2.05 -30.50 -1.47
CA LYS A 145 -2.30 -29.06 -1.39
C LYS A 145 -2.84 -28.70 -0.01
N THR A 146 -1.96 -28.69 0.99
CA THR A 146 -2.35 -28.41 2.38
C THR A 146 -2.68 -26.93 2.57
N LEU A 147 -3.46 -26.61 3.62
CA LEU A 147 -3.79 -25.21 3.96
C LEU A 147 -2.54 -24.36 4.25
N GLY A 148 -1.49 -24.95 4.82
CA GLY A 148 -0.20 -24.27 5.05
C GLY A 148 0.45 -23.81 3.74
N LYS A 149 0.53 -24.70 2.75
CA LYS A 149 1.06 -24.35 1.42
C LYS A 149 0.17 -23.33 0.70
N THR A 150 -1.14 -23.40 0.90
CA THR A 150 -2.07 -22.38 0.36
C THR A 150 -1.85 -21.01 1.00
N ARG A 151 -1.46 -20.93 2.28
CA ARG A 151 -1.08 -19.66 2.94
C ARG A 151 0.20 -19.07 2.38
N GLU A 152 1.19 -19.89 2.07
CA GLU A 152 2.41 -19.43 1.41
C GLU A 152 2.10 -18.89 0.00
N LEU A 153 1.26 -19.61 -0.76
CA LEU A 153 0.79 -19.16 -2.07
C LEU A 153 -0.01 -17.86 -1.96
N PHE A 154 -0.86 -17.71 -0.94
CA PHE A 154 -1.57 -16.46 -0.65
C PHE A 154 -0.58 -15.31 -0.47
N ALA A 155 0.46 -15.48 0.36
CA ALA A 155 1.44 -14.44 0.62
C ALA A 155 2.21 -14.03 -0.65
N ALA A 156 2.58 -15.00 -1.48
CA ALA A 156 3.20 -14.76 -2.78
C ALA A 156 2.29 -13.94 -3.72
N LEU A 157 1.03 -14.36 -3.89
CA LEU A 157 0.10 -13.65 -4.75
C LEU A 157 -0.28 -12.27 -4.20
N ALA A 158 -0.38 -12.10 -2.88
CA ALA A 158 -0.61 -10.80 -2.25
C ALA A 158 0.53 -9.82 -2.53
N PHE A 159 1.79 -10.28 -2.39
CA PHE A 159 2.97 -9.49 -2.76
C PHE A 159 2.95 -9.10 -4.24
N LEU A 160 2.73 -10.07 -5.13
CA LEU A 160 2.68 -9.81 -6.57
C LEU A 160 1.55 -8.85 -6.95
N ARG A 161 0.41 -8.93 -6.27
CA ARG A 161 -0.71 -8.01 -6.46
C ARG A 161 -0.30 -6.58 -6.09
N ASN A 162 0.34 -6.39 -4.93
CA ASN A 162 0.84 -5.09 -4.53
C ASN A 162 1.85 -4.54 -5.55
N LEU A 163 2.83 -5.36 -5.94
CA LEU A 163 3.84 -5.04 -6.95
C LEU A 163 3.22 -4.54 -8.27
N LEU A 164 2.23 -5.27 -8.77
CA LEU A 164 1.63 -5.00 -10.08
C LEU A 164 0.51 -3.95 -10.04
N SER A 165 0.03 -3.56 -8.86
CA SER A 165 -1.09 -2.62 -8.70
C SER A 165 -0.78 -1.21 -9.23
N THR A 166 0.49 -0.79 -9.17
CA THR A 166 0.92 0.55 -9.59
C THR A 166 1.50 0.49 -11.00
N GLN A 167 0.85 1.16 -11.95
CA GLN A 167 1.25 1.15 -13.37
C GLN A 167 2.70 1.57 -13.59
N GLN A 168 3.14 2.66 -12.94
CA GLN A 168 4.51 3.16 -13.05
C GLN A 168 5.55 2.11 -12.60
N ILE A 169 5.27 1.38 -11.51
CA ILE A 169 6.17 0.33 -11.02
C ILE A 169 6.23 -0.82 -12.02
N ARG A 170 5.06 -1.28 -12.47
CA ARG A 170 4.91 -2.38 -13.41
C ARG A 170 5.62 -2.12 -14.75
N GLU A 171 5.52 -0.92 -15.28
CA GLU A 171 6.09 -0.58 -16.60
C GLU A 171 7.58 -0.21 -16.53
N LYS A 172 8.03 0.47 -15.46
CA LYS A 172 9.42 0.97 -15.36
C LYS A 172 10.39 0.00 -14.69
N TYR A 173 9.94 -0.78 -13.71
CA TYR A 173 10.84 -1.57 -12.84
C TYR A 173 10.66 -3.09 -12.98
N VAL A 174 9.49 -3.56 -13.39
CA VAL A 174 9.29 -5.01 -13.64
C VAL A 174 9.83 -5.35 -15.03
N SER A 175 10.99 -5.99 -15.07
CA SER A 175 11.65 -6.40 -16.31
C SER A 175 10.77 -7.34 -17.16
N ALA A 176 10.99 -7.35 -18.48
CA ALA A 176 10.30 -8.26 -19.40
C ALA A 176 10.47 -9.74 -19.02
N GLN A 177 11.65 -10.11 -18.48
CA GLN A 177 11.89 -11.46 -17.97
C GLN A 177 11.00 -11.79 -16.77
N HIS A 178 10.89 -10.88 -15.80
CA HIS A 178 9.99 -11.06 -14.66
C HIS A 178 8.53 -11.14 -15.14
N GLN A 179 8.10 -10.27 -16.05
CA GLN A 179 6.74 -10.32 -16.59
C GLN A 179 6.43 -11.68 -17.25
N ALA A 180 7.33 -12.20 -18.09
CA ALA A 180 7.15 -13.49 -18.75
C ALA A 180 7.03 -14.65 -17.74
N VAL A 181 7.87 -14.66 -16.70
CA VAL A 181 7.80 -15.65 -15.62
C VAL A 181 6.46 -15.54 -14.89
N LEU A 182 6.03 -14.32 -14.52
CA LEU A 182 4.78 -14.14 -13.79
C LEU A 182 3.55 -14.57 -14.61
N ILE A 183 3.55 -14.32 -15.92
CA ILE A 183 2.49 -14.77 -16.83
C ILE A 183 2.42 -16.31 -16.84
N ASP A 184 3.53 -16.99 -17.07
CA ASP A 184 3.60 -18.47 -17.07
C ASP A 184 3.09 -19.07 -15.75
N GLN A 185 3.52 -18.50 -14.63
CA GLN A 185 3.12 -18.95 -13.30
C GLN A 185 1.62 -18.74 -13.07
N CYS A 186 1.05 -17.60 -13.48
CA CYS A 186 -0.38 -17.33 -13.38
C CYS A 186 -1.21 -18.30 -14.24
N CYS A 187 -0.84 -18.49 -15.50
CA CYS A 187 -1.51 -19.43 -16.41
C CYS A 187 -1.49 -20.86 -15.86
N THR A 188 -0.36 -21.25 -15.26
CA THR A 188 -0.21 -22.55 -14.60
C THR A 188 -1.14 -22.68 -13.39
N LEU A 189 -1.21 -21.66 -12.52
CA LEU A 189 -2.06 -21.65 -11.32
C LEU A 189 -3.54 -21.82 -11.66
N TRP A 190 -4.04 -21.15 -12.71
CA TRP A 190 -5.43 -21.32 -13.18
C TRP A 190 -5.79 -22.76 -13.55
N SER A 191 -4.80 -23.60 -13.87
CA SER A 191 -5.01 -25.03 -14.16
C SER A 191 -5.21 -25.90 -12.92
N SER A 192 -4.78 -25.43 -11.76
CA SER A 192 -4.49 -26.30 -10.61
C SER A 192 -5.08 -25.81 -9.30
N ILE A 193 -5.48 -24.53 -9.22
CA ILE A 193 -6.10 -23.96 -8.03
C ILE A 193 -7.49 -24.59 -7.80
N PRO A 194 -7.81 -25.07 -6.58
CA PRO A 194 -9.07 -25.78 -6.31
C PRO A 194 -10.22 -24.79 -6.17
N LEU A 195 -10.77 -24.32 -7.30
CA LEU A 195 -11.85 -23.32 -7.33
C LEU A 195 -13.11 -23.79 -6.59
N GLN A 196 -13.38 -25.10 -6.53
CA GLN A 196 -14.54 -25.63 -5.82
C GLN A 196 -14.48 -25.42 -4.29
N GLU A 197 -13.28 -25.24 -3.75
CA GLU A 197 -13.05 -25.11 -2.30
C GLU A 197 -13.10 -23.66 -1.82
N VAL A 198 -13.32 -22.69 -2.74
CA VAL A 198 -13.37 -21.26 -2.45
C VAL A 198 -14.42 -20.93 -1.39
N SER A 199 -15.62 -21.51 -1.48
CA SER A 199 -16.70 -21.27 -0.51
C SER A 199 -16.46 -21.95 0.84
N ARG A 200 -15.53 -22.91 0.91
CA ARG A 200 -15.26 -23.70 2.11
C ARG A 200 -14.12 -23.12 2.95
N TYR A 201 -13.05 -22.64 2.31
CA TYR A 201 -11.85 -22.20 3.02
C TYR A 201 -11.52 -20.72 2.70
N PRO A 202 -11.56 -19.82 3.70
CA PRO A 202 -11.26 -18.40 3.50
C PRO A 202 -9.87 -18.14 2.91
N VAL A 203 -8.86 -18.95 3.26
CA VAL A 203 -7.53 -18.81 2.67
C VAL A 203 -7.55 -19.09 1.16
N VAL A 204 -8.30 -20.08 0.69
CA VAL A 204 -8.43 -20.39 -0.74
C VAL A 204 -9.15 -19.25 -1.46
N GLN A 205 -10.21 -18.72 -0.84
CA GLN A 205 -10.92 -17.54 -1.33
C GLN A 205 -9.98 -16.33 -1.51
N SER A 206 -9.20 -15.98 -0.49
CA SER A 206 -8.24 -14.87 -0.56
C SER A 206 -7.11 -15.14 -1.57
N THR A 207 -6.63 -16.39 -1.69
CA THR A 207 -5.66 -16.77 -2.72
C THR A 207 -6.22 -16.59 -4.13
N VAL A 208 -7.44 -17.05 -4.39
CA VAL A 208 -8.12 -16.87 -5.69
C VAL A 208 -8.36 -15.39 -5.98
N LEU A 209 -8.78 -14.61 -4.99
CA LEU A 209 -8.95 -13.16 -5.12
C LEU A 209 -7.63 -12.50 -5.58
N ASN A 210 -6.50 -12.81 -4.93
CA ASN A 210 -5.22 -12.28 -5.37
C ASN A 210 -4.79 -12.79 -6.76
N LEU A 211 -5.10 -14.05 -7.11
CA LEU A 211 -4.84 -14.57 -8.45
C LEU A 211 -5.61 -13.80 -9.54
N ILE A 212 -6.89 -13.49 -9.30
CA ILE A 212 -7.70 -12.68 -10.23
C ILE A 212 -7.06 -11.30 -10.41
N GLY A 213 -6.73 -10.63 -9.31
CA GLY A 213 -6.11 -9.30 -9.34
C GLY A 213 -4.77 -9.27 -10.08
N VAL A 214 -3.89 -10.22 -9.78
CA VAL A 214 -2.60 -10.37 -10.49
C VAL A 214 -2.81 -10.63 -11.98
N THR A 215 -3.71 -11.55 -12.33
CA THR A 215 -4.01 -11.89 -13.73
C THR A 215 -4.55 -10.68 -14.49
N GLY A 216 -5.41 -9.87 -13.85
CA GLY A 216 -5.93 -8.63 -14.44
C GLY A 216 -4.84 -7.62 -14.80
N GLN A 217 -3.80 -7.50 -13.97
CA GLN A 217 -2.66 -6.61 -14.25
C GLN A 217 -1.70 -7.16 -15.33
N LEU A 218 -1.71 -8.47 -15.58
CA LEU A 218 -0.87 -9.13 -16.57
C LEU A 218 -1.58 -9.41 -17.91
N ILE A 219 -2.86 -9.04 -18.01
CA ILE A 219 -3.76 -9.45 -19.11
C ILE A 219 -3.24 -9.10 -20.50
N SER A 220 -2.46 -8.02 -20.64
CA SER A 220 -1.86 -7.60 -21.91
C SER A 220 -0.89 -8.64 -22.47
N GLY A 221 -0.21 -9.39 -21.61
CA GLY A 221 0.74 -10.44 -21.99
C GLY A 221 0.13 -11.81 -22.23
N LEU A 222 -1.16 -12.00 -21.94
CA LEU A 222 -1.84 -13.29 -22.15
C LEU A 222 -2.30 -13.45 -23.60
N ASN A 223 -2.18 -14.66 -24.13
CA ASN A 223 -2.73 -15.06 -25.43
C ASN A 223 -4.23 -15.42 -25.31
N ASN A 224 -4.90 -15.58 -26.46
CA ASN A 224 -6.35 -15.86 -26.49
C ASN A 224 -6.74 -17.13 -25.73
N ALA A 225 -5.94 -18.20 -25.80
CA ALA A 225 -6.23 -19.46 -25.11
C ALA A 225 -6.13 -19.33 -23.58
N GLU A 226 -5.15 -18.57 -23.11
CA GLU A 226 -4.96 -18.27 -21.69
C GLU A 226 -6.12 -17.41 -21.16
N VAL A 227 -6.49 -16.33 -21.87
CA VAL A 227 -7.63 -15.50 -21.48
C VAL A 227 -8.93 -16.31 -21.48
N LEU A 228 -9.16 -17.12 -22.52
CA LEU A 228 -10.33 -17.99 -22.61
C LEU A 228 -10.44 -18.90 -21.38
N LYS A 229 -9.34 -19.54 -20.99
CA LYS A 229 -9.30 -20.40 -19.79
C LYS A 229 -9.62 -19.62 -18.52
N VAL A 230 -9.04 -18.43 -18.33
CA VAL A 230 -9.34 -17.58 -17.18
C VAL A 230 -10.82 -17.24 -17.15
N VAL A 231 -11.40 -16.78 -18.27
CA VAL A 231 -12.83 -16.45 -18.37
C VAL A 231 -13.72 -17.65 -18.06
N GLN A 232 -13.37 -18.85 -18.55
CA GLN A 232 -14.09 -20.09 -18.22
C GLN A 232 -14.03 -20.40 -16.72
N CYS A 233 -12.85 -20.26 -16.09
CA CYS A 233 -12.68 -20.41 -14.64
C CYS A 233 -13.51 -19.40 -13.84
N LEU A 234 -13.54 -18.13 -14.28
CA LEU A 234 -14.34 -17.07 -13.64
C LEU A 234 -15.84 -17.34 -13.75
N LEU A 235 -16.32 -17.79 -14.92
CA LEU A 235 -17.71 -18.20 -15.09
C LEU A 235 -18.07 -19.42 -14.21
N HIS A 236 -17.16 -20.39 -14.06
CA HIS A 236 -17.35 -21.49 -13.12
C HIS A 236 -17.39 -21.01 -11.68
N LEU A 237 -16.51 -20.08 -11.32
CA LEU A 237 -16.45 -19.48 -9.99
C LEU A 237 -17.75 -18.73 -9.64
N ILE A 238 -18.33 -17.98 -10.59
CA ILE A 238 -19.62 -17.30 -10.40
C ILE A 238 -20.74 -18.31 -10.14
N LYS A 239 -20.75 -19.46 -10.82
CA LYS A 239 -21.78 -20.50 -10.64
C LYS A 239 -21.81 -21.09 -9.22
N ILE A 240 -20.67 -21.12 -8.53
CA ILE A 240 -20.61 -21.59 -7.13
C ILE A 240 -20.95 -20.47 -6.13
N SER A 241 -21.48 -19.34 -6.59
CA SER A 241 -21.95 -18.20 -5.78
C SER A 241 -20.89 -17.69 -4.81
N PRO A 242 -19.79 -17.10 -5.32
CA PRO A 242 -18.68 -16.66 -4.49
C PRO A 242 -19.06 -15.39 -3.73
N THR A 243 -18.23 -14.99 -2.76
CA THR A 243 -18.42 -13.75 -1.99
C THR A 243 -18.40 -12.50 -2.88
N SER A 244 -18.99 -11.41 -2.40
CA SER A 244 -18.96 -10.10 -3.08
C SER A 244 -17.54 -9.62 -3.43
N ASP A 245 -16.54 -9.88 -2.58
CA ASP A 245 -15.17 -9.45 -2.81
C ASP A 245 -14.55 -10.08 -4.05
N ILE A 246 -14.84 -11.37 -4.30
CA ILE A 246 -14.45 -12.05 -5.52
C ILE A 246 -15.15 -11.43 -6.72
N LEU A 247 -16.47 -11.20 -6.64
CA LEU A 247 -17.21 -10.60 -7.76
C LEU A 247 -16.72 -9.19 -8.10
N CYS A 248 -16.36 -8.38 -7.10
CA CYS A 248 -15.70 -7.10 -7.29
C CYS A 248 -14.35 -7.27 -8.01
N GLU A 249 -13.55 -8.25 -7.61
CA GLU A 249 -12.27 -8.53 -8.28
C GLU A 249 -12.46 -9.01 -9.73
N VAL A 250 -13.50 -9.80 -10.00
CA VAL A 250 -13.87 -10.21 -11.37
C VAL A 250 -14.29 -8.98 -12.20
N ALA A 251 -15.03 -8.04 -11.62
CA ALA A 251 -15.34 -6.78 -12.30
C ALA A 251 -14.07 -5.99 -12.62
N ASP A 252 -13.15 -5.83 -11.67
CA ASP A 252 -11.86 -5.16 -11.92
C ASP A 252 -11.00 -5.91 -12.96
N PHE A 253 -11.05 -7.25 -13.02
CA PHE A 253 -10.45 -8.02 -14.09
C PHE A 253 -11.06 -7.67 -15.46
N THR A 254 -12.40 -7.63 -15.56
CA THR A 254 -13.08 -7.30 -16.83
C THR A 254 -12.81 -5.88 -17.31
N ARG A 255 -12.60 -4.94 -16.39
CA ARG A 255 -12.15 -3.58 -16.70
C ARG A 255 -10.83 -3.57 -17.47
N ASN A 256 -9.88 -4.42 -17.09
CA ASN A 256 -8.55 -4.48 -17.73
C ASN A 256 -8.60 -5.12 -19.13
N LEU A 257 -9.69 -5.82 -19.50
CA LEU A 257 -9.86 -6.37 -20.84
C LEU A 257 -10.09 -5.29 -21.90
N GLY A 258 -10.49 -4.06 -21.53
CA GLY A 258 -10.78 -3.00 -22.49
C GLY A 258 -9.60 -2.72 -23.41
N LYS A 259 -8.38 -2.70 -22.88
CA LYS A 259 -7.16 -2.45 -23.68
C LYS A 259 -6.65 -3.66 -24.45
N LYS A 260 -7.27 -4.84 -24.28
CA LYS A 260 -6.78 -6.08 -24.87
C LYS A 260 -7.37 -6.31 -26.25
N THR A 261 -6.51 -6.46 -27.24
CA THR A 261 -6.90 -6.96 -28.56
C THR A 261 -6.84 -8.50 -28.57
N PHE A 262 -7.76 -9.10 -29.33
CA PHE A 262 -7.87 -10.54 -29.52
C PHE A 262 -7.66 -10.83 -31.00
N PRO A 263 -6.43 -11.17 -31.45
CA PRO A 263 -6.17 -11.52 -32.83
C PRO A 263 -6.97 -12.75 -33.28
N ALA A 264 -7.11 -12.95 -34.59
CA ALA A 264 -7.79 -14.14 -35.12
C ALA A 264 -7.05 -15.41 -34.70
N SER A 265 -7.76 -16.31 -34.00
CA SER A 265 -7.29 -17.65 -33.59
C SER A 265 -8.48 -18.59 -33.43
N SER A 266 -8.24 -19.88 -33.26
CA SER A 266 -9.28 -20.89 -33.02
C SER A 266 -10.13 -20.60 -31.77
N GLU A 267 -9.56 -19.94 -30.77
CA GLU A 267 -10.18 -19.65 -29.48
C GLU A 267 -10.96 -18.33 -29.48
N GLN A 268 -10.66 -17.43 -30.43
CA GLN A 268 -11.24 -16.08 -30.48
C GLN A 268 -12.77 -16.10 -30.52
N PRO A 269 -13.46 -16.88 -31.38
CA PRO A 269 -14.93 -16.88 -31.43
C PRO A 269 -15.56 -17.31 -30.10
N GLN A 270 -14.97 -18.32 -29.45
CA GLN A 270 -15.46 -18.79 -28.16
C GLN A 270 -15.24 -17.75 -27.06
N LEU A 271 -14.08 -17.09 -27.05
CA LEU A 271 -13.78 -16.03 -26.09
C LEU A 271 -14.76 -14.87 -26.24
N LEU A 272 -14.96 -14.37 -27.46
CA LEU A 272 -15.90 -13.29 -27.75
C LEU A 272 -17.34 -13.66 -27.35
N ALA A 273 -17.75 -14.93 -27.46
CA ALA A 273 -19.06 -15.39 -27.01
C ALA A 273 -19.21 -15.55 -25.48
N LEU A 274 -18.11 -15.63 -24.73
CA LEU A 274 -18.13 -15.77 -23.26
C LEU A 274 -18.01 -14.44 -22.51
N LEU A 275 -17.34 -13.44 -23.10
CA LEU A 275 -17.18 -12.12 -22.48
C LEU A 275 -18.53 -11.43 -22.18
N PRO A 276 -19.52 -11.41 -23.10
CA PRO A 276 -20.84 -10.88 -22.81
C PRO A 276 -21.55 -11.57 -21.64
N LYS A 277 -21.37 -12.89 -21.51
CA LYS A 277 -21.96 -13.68 -20.41
C LYS A 277 -21.34 -13.30 -19.06
N LEU A 278 -20.02 -13.08 -19.04
CA LEU A 278 -19.31 -12.65 -17.84
C LEU A 278 -19.80 -11.28 -17.36
N PHE A 279 -19.89 -10.30 -18.26
CA PHE A 279 -20.47 -8.98 -17.95
C PHE A 279 -21.94 -9.08 -17.53
N GLY A 280 -22.73 -9.88 -18.23
CA GLY A 280 -24.15 -10.09 -17.91
C GLY A 280 -24.34 -10.59 -16.47
N HIS A 281 -23.55 -11.57 -16.03
CA HIS A 281 -23.62 -12.07 -14.65
C HIS A 281 -23.24 -11.00 -13.61
N LEU A 282 -22.18 -10.23 -13.86
CA LEU A 282 -21.73 -9.17 -12.96
C LEU A 282 -22.77 -8.05 -12.84
N LEU A 283 -23.30 -7.60 -13.97
CA LEU A 283 -24.35 -6.57 -14.04
C LEU A 283 -25.67 -7.05 -13.41
N GLN A 284 -25.95 -8.35 -13.36
CA GLN A 284 -27.15 -8.90 -12.70
C GLN A 284 -27.05 -8.94 -11.17
N SER A 285 -25.89 -8.64 -10.59
CA SER A 285 -25.69 -8.72 -9.15
C SER A 285 -26.64 -7.80 -8.39
N GLN A 286 -27.27 -8.34 -7.34
CA GLN A 286 -28.13 -7.59 -6.42
C GLN A 286 -27.32 -6.90 -5.32
N ASN A 287 -26.04 -7.23 -5.17
CA ASN A 287 -25.17 -6.57 -4.20
C ASN A 287 -24.81 -5.16 -4.72
N PRO A 288 -25.13 -4.06 -4.00
CA PRO A 288 -24.91 -2.70 -4.50
C PRO A 288 -23.44 -2.39 -4.82
N LEU A 289 -22.49 -2.90 -4.02
CA LEU A 289 -21.06 -2.67 -4.24
C LEU A 289 -20.58 -3.39 -5.51
N VAL A 290 -20.96 -4.66 -5.67
CA VAL A 290 -20.65 -5.43 -6.88
C VAL A 290 -21.28 -4.78 -8.11
N LYS A 291 -22.54 -4.34 -7.99
CA LYS A 291 -23.27 -3.67 -9.07
C LYS A 291 -22.58 -2.38 -9.49
N GLN A 292 -22.22 -1.52 -8.53
CA GLN A 292 -21.47 -0.28 -8.79
C GLN A 292 -20.13 -0.57 -9.48
N LYS A 293 -19.34 -1.51 -8.94
CA LYS A 293 -18.06 -1.92 -9.54
C LYS A 293 -18.22 -2.49 -10.95
N SER A 294 -19.28 -3.25 -11.19
CA SER A 294 -19.58 -3.83 -12.50
C SER A 294 -19.96 -2.77 -13.53
N LEU A 295 -20.72 -1.74 -13.13
CA LEU A 295 -21.05 -0.60 -13.98
C LEU A 295 -19.80 0.23 -14.32
N GLU A 296 -18.94 0.50 -13.33
CA GLU A 296 -17.65 1.17 -13.53
C GLU A 296 -16.76 0.39 -14.52
N ALA A 297 -16.62 -0.93 -14.30
CA ALA A 297 -15.82 -1.80 -15.14
C ALA A 297 -16.37 -1.90 -16.57
N PHE A 298 -17.69 -2.05 -16.71
CA PHE A 298 -18.36 -2.15 -18.01
C PHE A 298 -18.25 -0.84 -18.80
N SER A 299 -18.49 0.31 -18.17
CA SER A 299 -18.30 1.63 -18.78
C SER A 299 -16.88 1.79 -19.28
N LYS A 300 -15.90 1.47 -18.42
CA LYS A 300 -14.50 1.62 -18.78
C LYS A 300 -14.06 0.67 -19.90
N PHE A 301 -14.57 -0.56 -19.89
CA PHE A 301 -14.37 -1.51 -20.97
C PHE A 301 -14.94 -0.99 -22.29
N ALA A 302 -16.18 -0.49 -22.28
CA ALA A 302 -16.86 0.04 -23.46
C ALA A 302 -16.13 1.24 -24.07
N GLU A 303 -15.47 2.07 -23.26
CA GLU A 303 -14.65 3.21 -23.71
C GLU A 303 -13.36 2.80 -24.43
N GLU A 304 -12.77 1.66 -24.06
CA GLU A 304 -11.40 1.28 -24.49
C GLU A 304 -11.35 0.10 -25.47
N THR A 305 -12.40 -0.72 -25.53
CA THR A 305 -12.42 -1.97 -26.29
C THR A 305 -12.41 -1.76 -27.80
N SER A 306 -11.60 -2.56 -28.50
CA SER A 306 -11.67 -2.70 -29.96
C SER A 306 -12.77 -3.65 -30.44
N HIS A 307 -13.45 -4.34 -29.52
CA HIS A 307 -14.47 -5.37 -29.80
C HIS A 307 -15.85 -4.86 -29.38
N GLU A 308 -16.35 -3.87 -30.11
CA GLU A 308 -17.56 -3.12 -29.76
C GLU A 308 -18.82 -4.00 -29.67
N SER A 309 -18.89 -5.13 -30.40
CA SER A 309 -20.06 -6.02 -30.39
C SER A 309 -20.34 -6.63 -29.01
N ILE A 310 -19.32 -6.77 -28.16
CA ILE A 310 -19.46 -7.31 -26.80
C ILE A 310 -20.40 -6.44 -25.95
N VAL A 311 -20.40 -5.12 -26.17
CA VAL A 311 -21.17 -4.16 -25.37
C VAL A 311 -22.68 -4.40 -25.51
N PRO A 312 -23.30 -4.35 -26.71
CA PRO A 312 -24.72 -4.64 -26.86
C PRO A 312 -25.05 -6.11 -26.51
N GLU A 313 -24.19 -7.08 -26.87
CA GLU A 313 -24.40 -8.50 -26.54
C GLU A 313 -24.49 -8.75 -25.02
N SER A 314 -23.78 -7.95 -24.20
CA SER A 314 -23.84 -8.04 -22.74
C SER A 314 -25.18 -7.60 -22.15
N LEU A 315 -25.95 -6.78 -22.89
CA LEU A 315 -27.19 -6.16 -22.43
C LEU A 315 -28.45 -6.77 -23.07
N GLN A 316 -28.31 -7.43 -24.22
CA GLN A 316 -29.42 -7.93 -25.06
C GLN A 316 -30.48 -8.76 -24.31
N GLN A 317 -30.11 -9.44 -23.22
CA GLN A 317 -31.01 -10.34 -22.50
C GLN A 317 -31.79 -9.68 -21.35
N ASN A 318 -31.57 -8.38 -21.06
CA ASN A 318 -32.17 -7.74 -19.89
C ASN A 318 -32.38 -6.22 -20.02
N GLU A 319 -33.60 -5.82 -20.37
CA GLU A 319 -34.00 -4.41 -20.50
C GLU A 319 -33.81 -3.60 -19.20
N LYS A 320 -34.02 -4.22 -18.03
CA LYS A 320 -33.80 -3.56 -16.73
C LYS A 320 -32.33 -3.15 -16.58
N ILE A 321 -31.41 -4.05 -16.92
CA ILE A 321 -29.97 -3.76 -16.86
C ILE A 321 -29.59 -2.69 -17.87
N GLN A 322 -30.17 -2.72 -19.07
CA GLN A 322 -29.95 -1.68 -20.06
C GLN A 322 -30.36 -0.30 -19.52
N GLY A 323 -31.53 -0.20 -18.86
CA GLY A 323 -31.99 1.02 -18.21
C GLY A 323 -31.07 1.48 -17.08
N GLU A 324 -30.56 0.55 -16.26
CA GLU A 324 -29.60 0.83 -15.19
C GLU A 324 -28.25 1.33 -15.72
N VAL A 325 -27.74 0.72 -16.80
CA VAL A 325 -26.50 1.17 -17.47
C VAL A 325 -26.68 2.56 -18.06
N VAL A 326 -27.80 2.83 -18.74
CA VAL A 326 -28.10 4.17 -19.28
C VAL A 326 -28.22 5.20 -18.16
N SER A 327 -28.87 4.84 -17.05
CA SER A 327 -28.98 5.72 -15.88
C SER A 327 -27.61 6.04 -15.28
N TYR A 328 -26.74 5.03 -15.16
CA TYR A 328 -25.37 5.19 -14.70
C TYR A 328 -24.56 6.12 -15.62
N LEU A 329 -24.61 5.92 -16.93
CA LEU A 329 -23.91 6.75 -17.92
C LEU A 329 -24.39 8.21 -17.89
N ASN A 330 -25.69 8.41 -17.65
CA ASN A 330 -26.29 9.73 -17.46
C ASN A 330 -26.08 10.31 -16.05
N LYS A 331 -25.28 9.65 -15.20
CA LYS A 331 -24.98 10.05 -13.81
C LYS A 331 -26.23 10.28 -12.96
N VAL A 332 -27.30 9.54 -13.26
CA VAL A 332 -28.52 9.57 -12.44
C VAL A 332 -28.19 8.97 -11.09
N PRO A 333 -28.35 9.70 -9.98
CA PRO A 333 -28.06 9.18 -8.65
C PRO A 333 -28.93 7.95 -8.37
N TRP A 334 -28.30 6.88 -7.89
CA TRP A 334 -29.04 5.70 -7.48
C TRP A 334 -29.81 6.01 -6.20
N SER A 335 -31.14 6.03 -6.27
CA SER A 335 -31.99 6.23 -5.10
C SER A 335 -32.17 4.89 -4.37
N LEU A 336 -31.38 4.67 -3.32
CA LEU A 336 -31.80 3.72 -2.31
C LEU A 336 -32.96 4.36 -1.55
N ALA A 337 -34.15 3.76 -1.59
CA ALA A 337 -35.19 4.07 -0.63
C ALA A 337 -34.70 3.60 0.75
N LEU A 338 -33.83 4.39 1.38
CA LEU A 338 -33.43 4.18 2.76
C LEU A 338 -34.69 4.25 3.61
N PRO A 339 -34.90 3.31 4.56
CA PRO A 339 -36.07 3.33 5.43
C PRO A 339 -36.04 4.48 6.46
N TYR A 340 -35.08 5.38 6.33
CA TYR A 340 -34.87 6.57 7.14
C TYR A 340 -34.38 7.69 6.23
N SER A 341 -34.86 8.90 6.47
CA SER A 341 -34.29 10.09 5.85
C SER A 341 -32.85 10.30 6.32
N GLU A 342 -32.01 10.89 5.47
CA GLU A 342 -30.63 11.26 5.83
C GLU A 342 -30.58 12.09 7.13
N VAL A 343 -31.59 12.94 7.33
CA VAL A 343 -31.80 13.75 8.53
C VAL A 343 -32.04 12.87 9.78
N GLU A 344 -32.88 11.83 9.68
CA GLU A 344 -33.12 10.90 10.79
C GLU A 344 -31.88 10.08 11.16
N TYR A 345 -31.07 9.69 10.18
CA TYR A 345 -29.80 9.01 10.44
C TYR A 345 -28.81 9.94 11.17
N LEU A 346 -28.65 11.18 10.69
CA LEU A 346 -27.80 12.17 11.34
C LEU A 346 -28.27 12.49 12.76
N HIS A 347 -29.58 12.57 13.00
CA HIS A 347 -30.12 12.71 14.36
C HIS A 347 -29.83 11.49 15.24
N LYS A 348 -29.90 10.27 14.70
CA LYS A 348 -29.50 9.06 15.45
C LYS A 348 -28.02 9.09 15.82
N VAL A 349 -27.15 9.46 14.88
CA VAL A 349 -25.71 9.58 15.14
C VAL A 349 -25.43 10.67 16.18
N ASP A 350 -26.05 11.84 16.05
CA ASP A 350 -25.96 12.94 17.02
C ASP A 350 -26.44 12.51 18.43
N ASN A 351 -27.53 11.74 18.51
CA ASN A 351 -28.01 11.19 19.78
C ASN A 351 -27.06 10.16 20.38
N ILE A 352 -26.39 9.34 19.56
CA ILE A 352 -25.36 8.39 20.03
C ILE A 352 -24.12 9.15 20.53
N LEU A 353 -23.72 10.23 19.87
CA LEU A 353 -22.59 11.07 20.28
C LEU A 353 -22.89 11.88 21.56
N LYS A 354 -24.14 12.27 21.77
CA LYS A 354 -24.61 12.97 22.98
C LYS A 354 -24.91 12.04 24.15
N ALA A 355 -25.01 10.74 23.92
CA ALA A 355 -25.19 9.78 24.99
C ALA A 355 -23.93 9.76 25.88
N PRO A 356 -24.08 9.84 27.22
CA PRO A 356 -22.93 9.77 28.11
C PRO A 356 -22.21 8.43 27.89
N PRO A 357 -20.87 8.43 27.78
CA PRO A 357 -20.12 7.21 27.51
C PRO A 357 -20.45 6.19 28.60
N SER A 358 -20.97 5.04 28.18
CA SER A 358 -21.11 3.87 29.06
C SER A 358 -19.76 3.62 29.69
N THR A 359 -19.71 3.70 31.02
CA THR A 359 -18.50 3.59 31.86
C THR A 359 -17.55 2.52 31.38
N GLN A 360 -16.58 2.92 30.57
CA GLN A 360 -15.37 2.18 30.29
C GLN A 360 -14.29 2.91 31.06
N THR A 361 -13.87 2.28 32.16
CA THR A 361 -13.03 2.86 33.19
C THR A 361 -11.63 3.16 32.64
N CYS A 362 -11.45 4.32 32.02
CA CYS A 362 -10.14 4.94 31.90
C CYS A 362 -9.75 5.39 33.30
N ARG A 363 -8.80 4.69 33.93
CA ARG A 363 -8.21 5.10 35.20
C ARG A 363 -7.61 6.50 35.06
N ASN A 364 -8.10 7.44 35.85
CA ASN A 364 -7.48 8.75 36.00
C ASN A 364 -6.04 8.59 36.50
N PRO A 365 -5.02 9.14 35.83
CA PRO A 365 -3.77 9.47 36.49
C PRO A 365 -4.00 10.74 37.31
N GLU A 366 -3.68 10.66 38.59
CA GLU A 366 -3.69 11.77 39.54
C GLU A 366 -3.04 13.03 38.93
N GLU A 367 -3.77 14.14 38.99
CA GLU A 367 -3.30 15.47 38.63
C GLU A 367 -2.07 15.84 39.49
N ARG A 368 -0.87 15.73 38.92
CA ARG A 368 0.31 16.41 39.46
C ARG A 368 0.46 17.75 38.78
N ASN A 369 0.14 18.80 39.53
CA ASN A 369 0.58 20.16 39.27
C ASN A 369 2.12 20.20 39.12
N MET A 370 2.62 20.24 37.89
CA MET A 370 3.96 20.74 37.58
C MET A 370 3.80 22.03 36.78
N LYS A 371 4.06 23.16 37.46
CA LYS A 371 4.39 24.41 36.80
C LYS A 371 5.76 24.24 36.15
N ASP A 372 5.78 24.05 34.84
CA ASP A 372 7.03 24.09 34.07
C ASP A 372 7.13 25.45 33.35
N ASN A 373 8.28 26.08 33.57
CA ASN A 373 8.70 27.31 32.92
C ASN A 373 8.85 27.09 31.41
N LEU A 374 8.15 27.91 30.63
CA LEU A 374 8.29 28.02 29.18
C LEU A 374 9.66 28.61 28.83
N GLU A 375 10.60 27.75 28.45
CA GLU A 375 11.78 28.16 27.67
C GLU A 375 11.51 27.85 26.19
N SER A 376 11.71 28.87 25.36
CA SER A 376 11.42 29.01 23.92
C SER A 376 11.18 27.72 23.13
N ASP A 377 9.92 27.53 22.74
CA ASP A 377 9.47 26.57 21.73
C ASP A 377 10.04 26.92 20.35
N HIS A 378 11.08 26.19 19.94
CA HIS A 378 11.29 25.97 18.52
C HIS A 378 10.57 24.67 18.14
N GLU A 379 9.49 24.79 17.36
CA GLU A 379 8.76 23.66 16.80
C GLU A 379 9.76 22.73 16.06
N PRO A 380 9.83 21.43 16.40
CA PRO A 380 10.71 20.52 15.68
C PRO A 380 10.31 20.49 14.20
N ALA A 381 11.27 20.72 13.31
CA ALA A 381 11.02 20.78 11.89
C ALA A 381 10.37 19.48 11.39
N ALA A 382 9.17 19.60 10.81
CA ALA A 382 8.40 18.45 10.36
C ALA A 382 9.17 17.65 9.30
N LYS A 383 9.19 16.31 9.42
CA LYS A 383 9.58 15.45 8.31
C LYS A 383 8.55 15.60 7.19
N ARG A 384 8.99 16.15 6.05
CA ARG A 384 8.14 16.32 4.85
C ARG A 384 7.66 14.95 4.38
N LEU A 385 6.40 14.89 3.94
CA LEU A 385 5.90 13.70 3.22
C LEU A 385 6.73 13.57 1.94
N ARG A 386 7.25 12.37 1.63
CA ARG A 386 8.00 12.16 0.39
C ARG A 386 7.07 12.45 -0.81
N GLN A 387 7.43 13.45 -1.61
CA GLN A 387 6.84 13.71 -2.93
C GLN A 387 7.79 13.13 -3.97
N ASP A 388 7.26 12.36 -4.92
CA ASP A 388 8.04 11.81 -6.03
C ASP A 388 8.42 12.93 -6.99
N SER A 389 9.68 13.36 -6.95
CA SER A 389 10.23 14.32 -7.90
C SER A 389 11.67 13.94 -8.28
N ASP A 390 11.79 12.99 -9.20
CA ASP A 390 13.04 12.57 -9.87
C ASP A 390 13.80 13.73 -10.57
N GLY A 391 13.19 14.93 -10.70
CA GLY A 391 13.81 16.13 -11.30
C GLY A 391 14.44 17.13 -10.32
N GLN A 392 14.25 17.01 -8.99
CA GLN A 392 14.74 18.01 -8.03
C GLN A 392 16.17 17.75 -7.53
N ASN A 393 16.71 16.54 -7.70
CA ASN A 393 18.02 16.16 -7.16
C ASN A 393 19.18 16.91 -7.82
N GLN A 394 19.11 17.27 -9.11
CA GLN A 394 20.19 18.00 -9.78
C GLN A 394 20.23 19.47 -9.35
N PHE A 395 19.06 20.13 -9.25
CA PHE A 395 18.97 21.54 -8.89
C PHE A 395 19.31 21.78 -7.40
N GLN A 396 18.88 20.89 -6.50
CA GLN A 396 19.21 20.99 -5.08
C GLN A 396 20.68 20.72 -4.78
N THR A 397 21.36 19.89 -5.57
CA THR A 397 22.80 19.63 -5.39
C THR A 397 23.62 20.84 -5.80
N GLU A 398 23.26 21.51 -6.90
CA GLU A 398 23.94 22.73 -7.35
C GLU A 398 23.71 23.91 -6.39
N GLU A 399 22.48 24.11 -5.90
CA GLU A 399 22.17 25.15 -4.92
C GLU A 399 22.87 24.93 -3.57
N ARG A 400 22.97 23.66 -3.14
CA ARG A 400 23.70 23.28 -1.93
C ARG A 400 25.20 23.52 -2.08
N CYS A 401 25.79 23.18 -3.23
CA CYS A 401 27.19 23.50 -3.51
C CYS A 401 27.43 25.02 -3.55
N LYS A 402 26.55 25.79 -4.19
CA LYS A 402 26.63 27.27 -4.21
C LYS A 402 26.56 27.86 -2.80
N LYS A 403 25.67 27.35 -1.95
CA LYS A 403 25.53 27.79 -0.57
C LYS A 403 26.78 27.49 0.28
N ILE A 404 27.31 26.26 0.17
CA ILE A 404 28.55 25.86 0.87
C ILE A 404 29.72 26.76 0.43
N LEU A 405 29.88 27.00 -0.88
CA LEU A 405 30.92 27.89 -1.41
C LEU A 405 30.76 29.35 -0.95
N SER A 406 29.52 29.83 -0.83
CA SER A 406 29.25 31.19 -0.33
C SER A 406 29.61 31.35 1.15
N ASN A 407 29.31 30.34 1.97
CA ASN A 407 29.66 30.32 3.40
C ASN A 407 31.18 30.23 3.58
N MET A 408 31.84 29.32 2.85
CA MET A 408 33.30 29.22 2.86
C MET A 408 33.97 30.54 2.46
N ARG A 409 33.42 31.27 1.49
CA ARG A 409 33.97 32.57 1.08
C ARG A 409 33.83 33.64 2.16
N THR A 410 32.71 33.66 2.89
CA THR A 410 32.49 34.61 3.98
C THR A 410 33.38 34.29 5.17
N GLU A 411 33.43 33.01 5.58
CA GLU A 411 34.30 32.55 6.67
C GLU A 411 35.79 32.75 6.35
N THR A 412 36.21 32.59 5.09
CA THR A 412 37.60 32.88 4.67
C THR A 412 37.92 34.37 4.72
N GLN A 413 36.95 35.24 4.41
CA GLN A 413 37.11 36.70 4.56
C GLN A 413 37.26 37.10 6.04
N ASP A 414 36.51 36.46 6.93
CA ASP A 414 36.62 36.68 8.37
C ASP A 414 37.98 36.19 8.90
N LEU A 415 38.49 35.05 8.41
CA LEU A 415 39.81 34.53 8.77
C LEU A 415 40.96 35.42 8.25
N LEU A 416 40.84 36.01 7.06
CA LEU A 416 41.80 37.00 6.55
C LEU A 416 41.80 38.27 7.42
N HIS A 417 40.65 38.64 7.97
CA HIS A 417 40.57 39.75 8.91
C HIS A 417 41.24 39.39 10.25
N VAL A 418 41.05 38.17 10.76
CA VAL A 418 41.74 37.67 11.96
C VAL A 418 43.26 37.67 11.78
N GLN A 419 43.76 37.28 10.61
CA GLN A 419 45.20 37.25 10.30
C GLN A 419 45.84 38.66 10.23
N SER A 420 45.03 39.70 10.03
CA SER A 420 45.47 41.11 10.02
C SER A 420 45.61 41.73 11.43
N ILE A 421 45.18 41.02 12.47
CA ILE A 421 45.22 41.48 13.87
C ILE A 421 46.63 41.22 14.45
N SER A 422 47.28 42.26 14.95
CA SER A 422 48.59 42.14 15.61
C SER A 422 48.46 41.56 17.02
N GLY A 423 49.34 40.62 17.37
CA GLY A 423 49.37 40.00 18.70
C GLY A 423 48.50 38.74 18.87
N LEU A 424 48.33 37.95 17.81
CA LEU A 424 47.58 36.68 17.88
C LEU A 424 48.24 35.68 18.84
N PRO A 425 47.45 34.98 19.68
CA PRO A 425 47.95 33.87 20.50
C PRO A 425 48.56 32.75 19.65
N HIS A 426 49.65 32.13 20.14
CA HIS A 426 50.40 31.10 19.41
C HIS A 426 49.54 29.94 18.90
N TRP A 427 48.58 29.47 19.70
CA TRP A 427 47.68 28.37 19.33
C TRP A 427 46.75 28.74 18.15
N VAL A 428 46.37 30.01 18.01
CA VAL A 428 45.56 30.48 16.88
C VAL A 428 46.37 30.46 15.59
N VAL A 429 47.67 30.79 15.66
CA VAL A 429 48.57 30.75 14.52
C VAL A 429 48.84 29.32 14.06
N GLU A 430 48.91 28.35 14.97
CA GLU A 430 49.06 26.93 14.62
C GLU A 430 47.80 26.35 14.00
N GLU A 431 46.62 26.61 14.56
CA GLU A 431 45.34 26.17 13.99
C GLU A 431 45.09 26.77 12.59
N LEU A 432 45.46 28.04 12.37
CA LEU A 432 45.37 28.68 11.04
C LEU A 432 46.29 28.01 10.01
N LYS A 433 47.49 27.56 10.42
CA LYS A 433 48.42 26.83 9.54
C LYS A 433 47.92 25.43 9.21
N GLU A 434 47.34 24.74 10.19
CA GLU A 434 46.74 23.42 10.01
C GLU A 434 45.53 23.49 9.06
N LEU A 435 44.64 24.47 9.25
CA LEU A 435 43.51 24.75 8.35
C LEU A 435 43.99 25.07 6.92
N HIS A 436 45.06 25.86 6.77
CA HIS A 436 45.64 26.17 5.46
C HIS A 436 46.19 24.92 4.75
N SER A 437 46.83 24.02 5.52
CA SER A 437 47.35 22.73 5.02
C SER A 437 46.20 21.82 4.54
N GLN A 438 45.14 21.69 5.33
CA GLN A 438 43.98 20.85 5.00
C GLN A 438 43.22 21.36 3.77
N ILE A 439 43.05 22.69 3.64
CA ILE A 439 42.44 23.30 2.44
C ILE A 439 43.32 23.09 1.20
N GLY A 440 44.65 23.18 1.35
CA GLY A 440 45.61 22.92 0.27
C GLY A 440 45.60 21.49 -0.26
N THR A 441 45.16 20.51 0.55
CA THR A 441 45.02 19.11 0.14
C THR A 441 43.67 18.75 -0.51
N MET A 442 42.70 19.66 -0.50
CA MET A 442 41.36 19.45 -1.06
C MET A 442 41.22 19.87 -2.54
N LEU A 443 42.29 20.42 -3.14
CA LEU A 443 42.47 20.68 -4.57
C LEU A 443 43.60 19.80 -5.09
#